data_AF-A0A2V3ZRD9-F1
#
_entry.id   AF-A0A2V3ZRD9-F1
#
_cell.length_a   1.000
_cell.length_b   1.000
_cell.length_c   1.000
_cell.angle_alpha   90.00
_cell.angle_beta   90.00
_cell.angle_gamma   90.00
#
_symmetry.space_group_name_H-M   'P 1'
#
loop_
_entity.id
_entity.type
_entity.pdbx_description
1 polymer ?
#
loop_
_entity_poly.entity_id
_entity_poly.type
_entity_poly.pdbx_seq_one_letter_code
_entity_poly.pdbx_strand_id
1 'polypeptide(L)'
;MEFRQENFITFIKNTKLPFVFNWPLNIGFLIILMILIFQISATNLAQDLVAILFVTIGFVGMKVFVYGMNYKMFSAGGKAIKQLKENENILLQDVAVYIRNFDFYSQNNKMDIRINKVIYDFNSSDIVLTENTIILMGKGFGIGFVGYAYPVELVVNQSLTSLPQAKIINYFERGSRVEVHIKDRTYKKIIKIEFKEKVEVLSQWLSNFKDIIGDNAS
;
A
#
# COMPACT_ATOMS: atom_id res chain seq x y z
N MET A 1 -12.67 5.31 -16.55
CA MET A 1 -12.03 6.14 -15.50
C MET A 1 -10.51 5.97 -15.58
N GLU A 2 -9.75 7.04 -15.87
CA GLU A 2 -8.28 7.02 -15.86
C GLU A 2 -7.75 7.27 -14.45
N PHE A 3 -7.78 6.24 -13.60
CA PHE A 3 -7.28 6.33 -12.22
C PHE A 3 -6.11 5.36 -12.02
N ARG A 4 -5.00 5.87 -11.48
CA ARG A 4 -3.73 5.13 -11.25
C ARG A 4 -3.18 4.42 -12.50
N GLN A 5 -3.24 5.09 -13.66
CA GLN A 5 -2.76 4.58 -14.96
C GLN A 5 -1.52 5.30 -15.50
N GLU A 6 -0.88 6.14 -14.70
CA GLU A 6 0.37 6.81 -15.12
C GLU A 6 1.50 5.81 -15.37
N ASN A 7 2.42 6.17 -16.26
CA ASN A 7 3.62 5.38 -16.52
C ASN A 7 4.64 5.54 -15.38
N PHE A 8 5.65 4.66 -15.34
CA PHE A 8 6.64 4.62 -14.27
C PHE A 8 7.42 5.93 -14.10
N ILE A 9 7.76 6.61 -15.19
CA ILE A 9 8.53 7.85 -15.15
C ILE A 9 7.71 8.99 -14.56
N THR A 10 6.44 9.10 -14.96
CA THR A 10 5.49 10.07 -14.39
C THR A 10 5.25 9.77 -12.91
N PHE A 11 5.10 8.50 -12.54
CA PHE A 11 4.97 8.07 -11.14
C PHE A 11 6.15 8.51 -10.27
N ILE A 12 7.40 8.33 -10.74
CA ILE A 12 8.59 8.75 -10.01
C ILE A 12 8.58 10.28 -9.80
N LYS A 13 8.24 11.04 -10.84
CA LYS A 13 8.20 12.51 -10.79
C LYS A 13 7.17 13.02 -9.78
N ASN A 14 6.04 12.35 -9.68
CA ASN A 14 4.92 12.75 -8.83
C ASN A 14 5.08 12.27 -7.37
N THR A 15 5.56 11.03 -7.17
CA THR A 15 5.55 10.39 -5.85
C THR A 15 6.72 10.82 -4.94
N LYS A 16 7.86 11.25 -5.52
CA LYS A 16 9.09 11.72 -4.85
C LYS A 16 9.39 11.11 -3.48
N LEU A 17 10.46 10.32 -3.37
CA LEU A 17 10.93 9.82 -2.07
C LEU A 17 11.09 10.97 -1.06
N PRO A 18 10.57 10.80 0.16
CA PRO A 18 10.61 11.83 1.18
C PRO A 18 12.05 12.14 1.59
N PHE A 19 12.20 13.35 2.12
CA PHE A 19 13.49 13.84 2.59
C PHE A 19 14.14 12.89 3.60
N VAL A 20 13.38 12.34 4.56
CA VAL A 20 13.89 11.50 5.65
C VAL A 20 14.50 10.18 5.16
N PHE A 21 14.10 9.66 4.01
CA PHE A 21 14.70 8.45 3.42
C PHE A 21 15.77 8.80 2.38
N ASN A 22 15.48 9.77 1.51
CA ASN A 22 16.38 10.16 0.44
C ASN A 22 17.67 10.80 0.98
N TRP A 23 17.59 11.62 2.03
CA TRP A 23 18.74 12.39 2.52
C TRP A 23 19.79 11.52 3.24
N PRO A 24 19.45 10.66 4.22
CA PRO A 24 20.42 9.75 4.82
C PRO A 24 21.04 8.78 3.79
N LEU A 25 20.25 8.30 2.83
CA LEU A 25 20.76 7.47 1.74
C LEU A 25 21.75 8.23 0.86
N ASN A 26 21.43 9.47 0.46
CA ASN A 26 22.34 10.30 -0.32
C ASN A 26 23.60 10.64 0.47
N ILE A 27 23.51 10.90 1.79
CA ILE A 27 24.67 11.14 2.65
C ILE A 27 25.55 9.90 2.74
N GLY A 28 24.96 8.73 3.02
CA GLY A 28 25.71 7.48 3.08
C GLY A 28 26.44 7.20 1.78
N PHE A 29 25.76 7.44 0.64
CA PHE A 29 26.38 7.36 -0.68
C PHE A 29 27.54 8.34 -0.85
N LEU A 30 27.37 9.61 -0.46
CA LEU A 30 28.44 10.63 -0.54
C LEU A 30 29.63 10.30 0.36
N ILE A 31 29.39 9.78 1.57
CA ILE A 31 30.45 9.36 2.50
C ILE A 31 31.24 8.20 1.88
N ILE A 32 30.56 7.18 1.35
CA ILE A 32 31.22 6.04 0.69
C ILE A 32 32.02 6.52 -0.51
N LEU A 33 31.46 7.41 -1.34
CA LEU A 33 32.19 8.00 -2.46
C LEU A 33 33.43 8.78 -2.01
N MET A 34 33.32 9.60 -0.97
CA MET A 34 34.47 10.36 -0.45
C MET A 34 35.57 9.43 0.09
N ILE A 35 35.21 8.36 0.79
CA ILE A 35 36.17 7.35 1.25
C ILE A 35 36.88 6.71 0.06
N LEU A 36 36.13 6.29 -0.97
CA LEU A 36 36.70 5.70 -2.19
C LEU A 36 37.62 6.68 -2.91
N ILE A 37 37.23 7.95 -3.04
CA ILE A 37 38.05 8.98 -3.69
C ILE A 37 39.34 9.25 -2.91
N PHE A 38 39.28 9.30 -1.57
CA PHE A 38 40.47 9.52 -0.75
C PHE A 38 41.47 8.37 -0.88
N GLN A 39 40.97 7.14 -1.03
CA GLN A 39 41.79 5.95 -1.22
C GLN A 39 42.53 5.93 -2.56
N ILE A 40 42.04 6.63 -3.61
CA ILE A 40 42.70 6.73 -4.93
C ILE A 40 44.16 7.17 -4.84
N SER A 41 44.51 7.98 -3.85
CA SER A 41 45.89 8.44 -3.65
C SER A 41 46.86 7.32 -3.21
N ALA A 42 46.34 6.19 -2.73
CA ALA A 42 47.08 5.07 -2.16
C ALA A 42 46.92 3.73 -2.91
N THR A 43 46.06 3.67 -3.94
CA THR A 43 45.67 2.43 -4.63
C THR A 43 45.72 2.54 -6.15
N ASN A 44 45.43 1.44 -6.84
CA ASN A 44 45.36 1.40 -8.29
C ASN A 44 44.10 2.13 -8.80
N LEU A 45 44.31 3.24 -9.51
CA LEU A 45 43.25 4.07 -10.10
C LEU A 45 42.15 3.26 -10.83
N ALA A 46 42.54 2.20 -11.56
CA ALA A 46 41.57 1.38 -12.29
C ALA A 46 40.63 0.62 -11.34
N GLN A 47 41.14 0.14 -10.21
CA GLN A 47 40.35 -0.58 -9.21
C GLN A 47 39.35 0.36 -8.52
N ASP A 48 39.77 1.59 -8.22
CA ASP A 48 38.93 2.56 -7.53
C ASP A 48 37.80 3.09 -8.42
N LEU A 49 38.08 3.29 -9.72
CA LEU A 49 37.04 3.64 -10.69
C LEU A 49 35.97 2.55 -10.80
N VAL A 50 36.37 1.28 -10.78
CA VAL A 50 35.42 0.15 -10.77
C VAL A 50 34.59 0.13 -9.47
N ALA A 51 35.21 0.40 -8.31
CA ALA A 51 34.51 0.48 -7.04
C ALA A 51 33.46 1.60 -7.01
N ILE A 52 33.84 2.81 -7.47
CA ILE A 52 32.92 3.96 -7.59
C ILE A 52 31.74 3.62 -8.52
N LEU A 53 32.02 3.00 -9.67
CA LEU A 53 30.99 2.59 -10.61
C LEU A 53 30.02 1.58 -9.97
N PHE A 54 30.55 0.56 -9.29
CA PHE A 54 29.74 -0.47 -8.63
C PHE A 54 28.84 0.11 -7.54
N VAL A 55 29.38 0.97 -6.68
CA VAL A 55 28.60 1.66 -5.62
C VAL A 55 27.52 2.55 -6.24
N THR A 56 27.84 3.27 -7.32
CA THR A 56 26.88 4.12 -8.02
C THR A 56 25.75 3.31 -8.64
N ILE A 57 26.06 2.21 -9.33
CA ILE A 57 25.07 1.30 -9.91
C ILE A 57 24.20 0.68 -8.80
N GLY A 58 24.80 0.22 -7.71
CA GLY A 58 24.07 -0.33 -6.57
C GLY A 58 23.10 0.68 -5.96
N PHE A 59 23.54 1.93 -5.79
CA PHE A 59 22.71 3.01 -5.27
C PHE A 59 21.51 3.35 -6.19
N VAL A 60 21.76 3.48 -7.49
CA VAL A 60 20.72 3.70 -8.49
C VAL A 60 19.75 2.52 -8.52
N GLY A 61 20.26 1.29 -8.53
CA GLY A 61 19.48 0.06 -8.54
C GLY A 61 18.55 -0.04 -7.33
N MET A 62 19.02 0.31 -6.14
CA MET A 62 18.20 0.36 -4.92
C MET A 62 17.06 1.38 -5.03
N LYS A 63 17.32 2.59 -5.55
CA LYS A 63 16.24 3.58 -5.77
C LYS A 63 15.21 3.07 -6.77
N VAL A 64 15.66 2.52 -7.89
CA VAL A 64 14.79 1.92 -8.91
C VAL A 64 13.95 0.80 -8.31
N PHE A 65 14.53 -0.05 -7.46
CA PHE A 65 13.83 -1.13 -6.78
C PHE A 65 12.70 -0.60 -5.87
N VAL A 66 12.99 0.39 -5.02
CA VAL A 66 11.98 0.98 -4.12
C VAL A 66 10.85 1.64 -4.90
N TYR A 67 11.16 2.44 -5.93
CA TYR A 67 10.13 3.02 -6.80
C TYR A 67 9.36 1.95 -7.55
N GLY A 68 10.03 0.91 -8.06
CA GLY A 68 9.43 -0.19 -8.80
C GLY A 68 8.41 -0.96 -7.97
N MET A 69 8.73 -1.26 -6.70
CA MET A 69 7.78 -1.90 -5.79
C MET A 69 6.53 -1.04 -5.57
N ASN A 70 6.71 0.26 -5.34
CA ASN A 70 5.59 1.17 -5.12
C ASN A 70 4.74 1.37 -6.36
N TYR A 71 5.37 1.51 -7.52
CA TYR A 71 4.67 1.58 -8.79
C TYR A 71 3.88 0.31 -9.08
N LYS A 72 4.40 -0.87 -8.71
CA LYS A 72 3.68 -2.14 -8.83
C LYS A 72 2.41 -2.13 -7.96
N MET A 73 2.50 -1.68 -6.72
CA MET A 73 1.36 -1.57 -5.80
C MET A 73 0.33 -0.54 -6.28
N PHE A 74 0.80 0.62 -6.74
CA PHE A 74 -0.01 1.68 -7.33
C PHE A 74 -0.78 1.19 -8.57
N SER A 75 -0.06 0.62 -9.54
CA SER A 75 -0.63 0.14 -10.81
C SER A 75 -1.53 -1.09 -10.63
N ALA A 76 -1.32 -1.91 -9.61
CA ALA A 76 -2.23 -3.00 -9.26
C ALA A 76 -3.64 -2.47 -8.93
N GLY A 77 -3.74 -1.31 -8.25
CA GLY A 77 -5.04 -0.66 -7.99
C GLY A 77 -5.73 -0.21 -9.28
N GLY A 78 -4.97 0.43 -10.18
CA GLY A 78 -5.49 0.83 -11.50
C GLY A 78 -5.94 -0.36 -12.35
N LYS A 79 -5.22 -1.49 -12.29
CA LYS A 79 -5.61 -2.75 -12.96
C LYS A 79 -6.87 -3.35 -12.37
N ALA A 80 -7.03 -3.33 -11.05
CA ALA A 80 -8.23 -3.84 -10.39
C ALA A 80 -9.47 -3.04 -10.81
N ILE A 81 -9.36 -1.72 -10.89
CA ILE A 81 -10.47 -0.86 -11.34
C ILE A 81 -10.83 -1.11 -12.81
N LYS A 82 -9.85 -1.43 -13.67
CA LYS A 82 -10.13 -1.84 -15.06
C LYS A 82 -10.86 -3.19 -15.15
N GLN A 83 -10.71 -4.07 -14.17
CA GLN A 83 -11.40 -5.36 -14.12
C GLN A 83 -12.87 -5.21 -13.70
N LEU A 84 -13.17 -4.18 -12.91
CA LEU A 84 -14.55 -3.80 -12.60
C LEU A 84 -15.19 -3.31 -13.91
N LYS A 85 -16.18 -4.06 -14.42
CA LYS A 85 -17.02 -3.63 -15.55
C LYS A 85 -17.73 -2.31 -15.20
N GLU A 86 -18.32 -1.65 -16.20
CA GLU A 86 -18.98 -0.32 -16.17
C GLU A 86 -20.16 -0.17 -15.17
N ASN A 87 -20.21 -0.95 -14.10
CA ASN A 87 -21.17 -0.84 -13.02
C ASN A 87 -20.90 0.44 -12.21
N GLU A 88 -21.92 0.91 -11.49
CA GLU A 88 -21.94 2.12 -10.65
C GLU A 88 -20.92 2.03 -9.50
N ASN A 89 -19.64 2.21 -9.83
CA ASN A 89 -18.56 2.19 -8.86
C ASN A 89 -18.41 3.58 -8.24
N ILE A 90 -18.44 3.65 -6.91
CA ILE A 90 -18.19 4.90 -6.18
C ILE A 90 -16.72 4.95 -5.79
N LEU A 91 -15.97 5.89 -6.36
CA LEU A 91 -14.58 6.16 -5.96
C LEU A 91 -14.55 7.23 -4.87
N LEU A 92 -14.01 6.88 -3.71
CA LEU A 92 -13.69 7.81 -2.63
C LEU A 92 -12.17 7.94 -2.54
N GLN A 93 -11.64 9.14 -2.75
CA GLN A 93 -10.20 9.38 -2.73
C GLN A 93 -9.74 9.90 -1.38
N ASP A 94 -8.53 9.51 -0.99
CA ASP A 94 -7.82 10.03 0.19
C ASP A 94 -8.61 9.92 1.52
N VAL A 95 -9.43 8.88 1.66
CA VAL A 95 -10.21 8.65 2.87
C VAL A 95 -9.27 8.32 4.03
N ALA A 96 -9.31 9.12 5.09
CA ALA A 96 -8.54 8.86 6.31
C ALA A 96 -9.00 7.57 6.99
N VAL A 97 -8.04 6.66 7.23
CA VAL A 97 -8.28 5.35 7.85
C VAL A 97 -7.38 5.13 9.06
N TYR A 98 -7.87 4.35 10.01
CA TYR A 98 -7.07 3.87 11.13
C TYR A 98 -7.18 2.35 11.26
N ILE A 99 -6.07 1.66 11.08
CA ILE A 99 -6.00 0.20 11.17
C ILE A 99 -5.65 -0.19 12.60
N ARG A 100 -6.45 -1.08 13.20
CA ARG A 100 -6.19 -1.67 14.52
C ARG A 100 -6.03 -3.17 14.41
N ASN A 101 -5.34 -3.74 15.40
CA ASN A 101 -5.06 -5.18 15.52
C ASN A 101 -4.28 -5.77 14.34
N PHE A 102 -3.69 -4.92 13.48
CA PHE A 102 -2.70 -5.35 12.52
C PHE A 102 -1.35 -5.55 13.22
N ASP A 103 -0.75 -6.71 13.00
CA ASP A 103 0.54 -7.07 13.57
C ASP A 103 1.29 -7.90 12.52
N PHE A 104 2.41 -7.36 12.05
CA PHE A 104 3.22 -7.98 11.01
C PHE A 104 3.68 -9.40 11.39
N TYR A 105 3.83 -9.69 12.68
CA TYR A 105 4.27 -11.00 13.18
C TYR A 105 3.12 -11.98 13.46
N SER A 106 1.86 -11.51 13.43
CA SER A 106 0.66 -12.32 13.68
C SER A 106 0.22 -13.17 12.47
N GLN A 107 1.11 -13.44 11.52
CA GLN A 107 0.81 -14.16 10.29
C GLN A 107 0.60 -15.66 10.55
N ASN A 108 -0.26 -16.28 9.74
CA ASN A 108 -0.52 -17.73 9.80
C ASN A 108 0.73 -18.54 9.44
N ASN A 109 1.47 -18.10 8.41
CA ASN A 109 2.75 -18.67 8.02
C ASN A 109 3.88 -17.71 8.38
N LYS A 110 4.87 -18.19 9.14
CA LYS A 110 6.11 -17.45 9.39
C LYS A 110 6.89 -17.39 8.07
N MET A 111 7.12 -16.18 7.54
CA MET A 111 7.89 -15.87 6.32
C MET A 111 7.25 -16.28 4.97
N ASP A 112 6.11 -15.70 4.62
CA ASP A 112 5.70 -15.63 3.21
C ASP A 112 6.19 -14.31 2.59
N ILE A 113 7.32 -14.35 1.86
CA ILE A 113 7.96 -13.18 1.19
C ILE A 113 7.27 -12.90 -0.16
N ARG A 114 5.93 -12.93 -0.19
CA ARG A 114 5.17 -12.56 -1.40
C ARG A 114 5.09 -11.04 -1.50
N ILE A 115 5.61 -10.51 -2.61
CA ILE A 115 5.54 -9.07 -2.94
C ILE A 115 4.08 -8.59 -3.11
N ASN A 116 3.15 -9.51 -3.39
CA ASN A 116 1.72 -9.20 -3.55
C ASN A 116 0.92 -9.37 -2.24
N LYS A 117 1.61 -9.44 -1.10
CA LYS A 117 0.99 -9.54 0.22
C LYS A 117 0.43 -8.20 0.64
N VAL A 118 -0.81 -8.18 1.11
CA VAL A 118 -1.44 -6.99 1.66
C VAL A 118 -0.87 -6.73 3.04
N ILE A 119 -0.34 -5.53 3.24
CA ILE A 119 0.13 -5.02 4.53
C ILE A 119 -0.84 -3.92 4.94
N TYR A 120 -1.53 -4.09 6.06
CA TYR A 120 -2.52 -3.13 6.55
C TYR A 120 -1.85 -2.09 7.45
N ASP A 121 -0.83 -1.42 6.92
CA ASP A 121 -0.11 -0.33 7.59
C ASP A 121 -0.17 0.93 6.73
N PHE A 122 -1.30 1.61 6.81
CA PHE A 122 -1.59 2.84 6.08
C PHE A 122 -2.60 3.69 6.85
N ASN A 123 -2.60 4.99 6.58
CA ASN A 123 -3.40 5.98 7.29
C ASN A 123 -4.36 6.77 6.38
N SER A 124 -4.26 6.60 5.06
CA SER A 124 -5.31 6.97 4.11
C SER A 124 -5.53 5.85 3.10
N SER A 125 -6.64 5.90 2.37
CA SER A 125 -6.93 4.94 1.31
C SER A 125 -7.78 5.58 0.24
N ASP A 126 -7.50 5.21 -1.01
CA ASP A 126 -8.55 5.31 -2.03
C ASP A 126 -9.44 4.08 -1.89
N ILE A 127 -10.75 4.27 -2.00
CA ILE A 127 -11.75 3.24 -1.79
C ILE A 127 -12.62 3.19 -3.03
N VAL A 128 -12.84 1.99 -3.57
CA VAL A 128 -13.86 1.77 -4.60
C VAL A 128 -14.93 0.89 -4.02
N LEU A 129 -16.13 1.43 -3.93
CA LEU A 129 -17.33 0.69 -3.54
C LEU A 129 -17.94 0.10 -4.81
N THR A 130 -18.20 -1.20 -4.79
CA THR A 130 -18.86 -1.95 -5.88
C THR A 130 -20.17 -2.53 -5.37
N GLU A 131 -20.88 -3.32 -6.17
CA GLU A 131 -22.11 -3.99 -5.74
C GLU A 131 -21.92 -5.03 -4.61
N ASN A 132 -20.71 -5.57 -4.41
CA ASN A 132 -20.52 -6.67 -3.44
C ASN A 132 -19.22 -6.57 -2.64
N THR A 133 -18.35 -5.62 -2.98
CA THR A 133 -17.01 -5.52 -2.42
C THR A 133 -16.55 -4.08 -2.25
N ILE A 134 -15.61 -3.91 -1.32
CA ILE A 134 -14.85 -2.67 -1.16
C ILE A 134 -13.43 -2.95 -1.62
N ILE A 135 -12.95 -2.28 -2.67
CA ILE A 135 -11.52 -2.31 -3.01
C ILE A 135 -10.82 -1.23 -2.20
N LEU A 136 -9.92 -1.66 -1.33
CA LEU A 136 -9.13 -0.80 -0.48
C LEU A 136 -7.72 -0.66 -1.04
N MET A 137 -7.35 0.57 -1.37
CA MET A 137 -6.05 0.93 -1.94
C MET A 137 -5.31 1.87 -0.99
N GLY A 138 -4.67 1.28 0.01
CA GLY A 138 -3.97 2.00 1.07
C GLY A 138 -2.87 2.93 0.55
N LYS A 139 -2.80 4.10 1.17
CA LYS A 139 -1.72 5.10 1.09
C LYS A 139 -1.25 5.34 2.52
N GLY A 140 0.01 5.03 2.79
CA GLY A 140 0.57 5.14 4.14
C GLY A 140 1.75 6.08 4.15
N PHE A 141 1.94 6.75 5.28
CA PHE A 141 3.20 7.40 5.67
C PHE A 141 4.04 6.43 6.51
N GLY A 142 4.53 5.34 5.92
CA GLY A 142 5.60 4.57 6.54
C GLY A 142 6.89 5.38 6.48
N ILE A 143 7.59 5.59 7.61
CA ILE A 143 8.86 6.36 7.75
C ILE A 143 8.99 7.47 6.68
N GLY A 144 8.02 8.40 6.69
CA GLY A 144 8.00 9.60 5.87
C GLY A 144 7.60 9.44 4.39
N PHE A 145 7.40 8.25 3.84
CA PHE A 145 7.16 8.03 2.41
C PHE A 145 5.68 7.81 2.10
N VAL A 146 5.15 8.35 0.99
CA VAL A 146 3.83 7.94 0.46
C VAL A 146 4.00 6.55 -0.15
N GLY A 147 3.87 5.54 0.70
CA GLY A 147 3.86 4.14 0.30
C GLY A 147 2.47 3.72 -0.12
N TYR A 148 2.40 3.07 -1.27
CA TYR A 148 1.18 2.40 -1.68
C TYR A 148 1.16 1.01 -1.09
N ALA A 149 0.09 0.65 -0.39
CA ALA A 149 -0.13 -0.74 -0.01
C ALA A 149 -0.61 -1.54 -1.24
N TYR A 150 -0.28 -2.83 -1.29
CA TYR A 150 -0.90 -3.70 -2.29
C TYR A 150 -2.42 -3.72 -2.07
N PRO A 151 -3.24 -3.48 -3.11
CA PRO A 151 -4.69 -3.36 -2.96
C PRO A 151 -5.32 -4.67 -2.51
N VAL A 152 -6.42 -4.55 -1.77
CA VAL A 152 -7.18 -5.68 -1.23
C VAL A 152 -8.66 -5.51 -1.53
N GLU A 153 -9.33 -6.60 -1.85
CA GLU A 153 -10.77 -6.65 -2.02
C GLU A 153 -11.41 -7.15 -0.72
N LEU A 154 -12.18 -6.28 -0.06
CA LEU A 154 -13.00 -6.63 1.09
C LEU A 154 -14.33 -7.16 0.58
N VAL A 155 -14.55 -8.46 0.73
CA VAL A 155 -15.67 -9.18 0.14
C VAL A 155 -16.78 -9.35 1.16
N VAL A 156 -18.00 -8.96 0.80
CA VAL A 156 -19.22 -9.32 1.53
C VAL A 156 -19.70 -10.70 1.08
N ASN A 157 -19.85 -10.88 -0.24
CA ASN A 157 -20.38 -12.09 -0.83
C ASN A 157 -19.40 -12.72 -1.83
N GLN A 158 -19.29 -12.16 -3.03
CA GLN A 158 -18.43 -12.65 -4.11
C GLN A 158 -17.41 -11.60 -4.53
N SER A 159 -16.18 -12.04 -4.81
CA SER A 159 -15.11 -11.20 -5.33
C SER A 159 -15.31 -10.91 -6.82
N LEU A 160 -14.99 -9.69 -7.21
CA LEU A 160 -15.12 -9.18 -8.58
C LEU A 160 -13.76 -9.02 -9.27
N THR A 161 -12.65 -9.22 -8.55
CA THR A 161 -11.29 -8.98 -9.05
C THR A 161 -10.34 -10.14 -8.74
N SER A 162 -9.15 -10.11 -9.33
CA SER A 162 -8.07 -11.06 -8.99
C SER A 162 -7.20 -10.59 -7.81
N LEU A 163 -7.67 -9.62 -7.02
CA LEU A 163 -6.94 -9.12 -5.86
C LEU A 163 -6.95 -10.13 -4.71
N PRO A 164 -5.99 -10.03 -3.76
CA PRO A 164 -6.11 -10.64 -2.45
C PRO A 164 -7.44 -10.25 -1.81
N GLN A 165 -8.08 -11.22 -1.18
CA GLN A 165 -9.42 -11.06 -0.61
C GLN A 165 -9.37 -11.12 0.91
N ALA A 166 -10.12 -10.24 1.56
CA ALA A 166 -10.45 -10.33 2.97
C ALA A 166 -11.97 -10.32 3.13
N LYS A 167 -12.52 -11.15 4.02
CA LYS A 167 -13.97 -11.21 4.23
C LYS A 167 -14.39 -10.14 5.23
N ILE A 168 -15.40 -9.33 4.92
CA ILE A 168 -16.07 -8.48 5.91
C ILE A 168 -16.92 -9.37 6.80
N ILE A 169 -16.69 -9.28 8.11
CA ILE A 169 -17.37 -10.12 9.11
C ILE A 169 -18.27 -9.32 10.05
N ASN A 170 -18.04 -8.01 10.17
CA ASN A 170 -18.86 -7.12 10.97
C ASN A 170 -18.58 -5.66 10.58
N TYR A 171 -19.50 -4.75 10.88
CA TYR A 171 -19.24 -3.32 10.89
C TYR A 171 -19.99 -2.62 12.03
N PHE A 172 -19.44 -1.50 12.51
CA PHE A 172 -20.04 -0.70 13.57
C PHE A 172 -19.98 0.77 13.21
N GLU A 173 -21.08 1.47 13.47
CA GLU A 173 -21.13 2.92 13.39
C GLU A 173 -20.95 3.51 14.80
N ARG A 174 -19.99 4.42 14.95
CA ARG A 174 -19.67 5.06 16.23
C ARG A 174 -19.50 6.55 16.03
N GLY A 175 -20.60 7.29 16.12
CA GLY A 175 -20.63 8.73 15.88
C GLY A 175 -20.16 9.04 14.46
N SER A 176 -19.07 9.78 14.33
CA SER A 176 -18.50 10.20 13.04
C SER A 176 -17.51 9.18 12.44
N ARG A 177 -17.68 7.88 12.70
CA ARG A 177 -16.76 6.83 12.22
C ARG A 177 -17.50 5.53 11.89
N VAL A 178 -17.00 4.84 10.87
CA VAL A 178 -17.39 3.45 10.55
C VAL A 178 -16.20 2.53 10.84
N GLU A 179 -16.36 1.54 11.71
CA GLU A 179 -15.37 0.50 11.97
C GLU A 179 -15.77 -0.79 11.24
N VAL A 180 -14.99 -1.24 10.25
CA VAL A 180 -15.21 -2.50 9.52
C VAL A 180 -14.25 -3.56 10.03
N HIS A 181 -14.76 -4.72 10.39
CA HIS A 181 -13.97 -5.87 10.84
C HIS A 181 -13.79 -6.84 9.69
N ILE A 182 -12.55 -7.22 9.43
CA ILE A 182 -12.20 -8.10 8.33
C ILE A 182 -11.41 -9.32 8.81
N LYS A 183 -11.66 -10.45 8.15
CA LYS A 183 -10.90 -11.69 8.29
C LYS A 183 -10.12 -11.96 7.02
N ASP A 184 -8.81 -11.81 7.11
CA ASP A 184 -7.85 -12.13 6.05
C ASP A 184 -7.18 -13.48 6.36
N ARG A 185 -7.15 -14.40 5.40
CA ARG A 185 -6.58 -15.74 5.57
C ARG A 185 -5.08 -15.73 5.86
N THR A 186 -4.40 -14.62 5.59
CA THR A 186 -2.97 -14.43 5.81
C THR A 186 -2.65 -14.15 7.29
N TYR A 187 -3.61 -13.61 8.04
CA TYR A 187 -3.44 -13.13 9.40
C TYR A 187 -4.26 -13.94 10.40
N LYS A 188 -3.73 -14.11 11.61
CA LYS A 188 -4.41 -14.84 12.70
C LYS A 188 -5.54 -14.03 13.33
N LYS A 189 -5.34 -12.72 13.40
CA LYS A 189 -6.21 -11.78 14.12
C LYS A 189 -7.21 -11.14 13.15
N ILE A 190 -8.38 -10.79 13.67
CA ILE A 190 -9.32 -9.90 12.99
C ILE A 190 -8.69 -8.52 12.91
N ILE A 191 -8.66 -7.97 11.70
CA ILE A 191 -8.16 -6.61 11.45
C ILE A 191 -9.37 -5.67 11.48
N LYS A 192 -9.21 -4.51 12.12
CA LYS A 192 -10.27 -3.50 12.20
C LYS A 192 -9.83 -2.26 11.43
N ILE A 193 -10.70 -1.77 10.55
CA ILE A 193 -10.46 -0.61 9.71
C ILE A 193 -11.47 0.45 10.11
N GLU A 194 -11.01 1.54 10.73
CA GLU A 194 -11.85 2.69 11.03
C GLU A 194 -11.75 3.74 9.92
N PHE A 195 -12.88 4.06 9.30
CA PHE A 195 -13.01 5.16 8.35
C PHE A 195 -13.49 6.42 9.10
N LYS A 196 -12.74 7.52 8.99
CA LYS A 196 -13.06 8.78 9.68
C LYS A 196 -13.77 9.80 8.81
N GLU A 197 -13.75 9.59 7.51
CA GLU A 197 -14.31 10.46 6.50
C GLU A 197 -15.23 9.67 5.58
N LYS A 198 -16.13 10.36 4.85
CA LYS A 198 -17.10 9.73 3.94
C LYS A 198 -17.96 8.66 4.63
N VAL A 199 -18.18 8.84 5.93
CA VAL A 199 -18.90 7.92 6.83
C VAL A 199 -20.30 7.64 6.28
N GLU A 200 -21.05 8.68 5.91
CA GLU A 200 -22.42 8.55 5.39
C GLU A 200 -22.51 7.63 4.16
N VAL A 201 -21.61 7.81 3.19
CA VAL A 201 -21.57 6.99 1.96
C VAL A 201 -21.22 5.54 2.29
N LEU A 202 -20.24 5.33 3.16
CA LEU A 202 -19.81 3.99 3.59
C LEU A 202 -20.89 3.28 4.41
N SER A 203 -21.52 3.99 5.34
CA SER A 203 -22.63 3.53 6.16
C SER A 203 -23.82 3.12 5.31
N GLN A 204 -24.25 3.99 4.39
CA GLN A 204 -25.33 3.69 3.47
C GLN A 204 -25.01 2.45 2.63
N TRP A 205 -23.79 2.36 2.10
CA TRP A 205 -23.37 1.19 1.33
C TRP A 205 -23.38 -0.11 2.18
N LEU A 206 -22.82 -0.08 3.39
CA LEU A 206 -22.78 -1.23 4.30
C LEU A 206 -24.16 -1.66 4.77
N SER A 207 -25.10 -0.72 4.92
CA SER A 207 -26.47 -1.00 5.34
C SER A 207 -27.21 -1.92 4.36
N ASN A 208 -26.87 -1.86 3.06
CA ASN A 208 -27.43 -2.75 2.02
C ASN A 208 -27.05 -4.23 2.23
N PHE A 209 -26.05 -4.51 3.08
CA PHE A 209 -25.52 -5.85 3.33
C PHE A 209 -25.68 -6.29 4.78
N LYS A 210 -26.49 -5.58 5.57
CA LYS A 210 -26.65 -5.85 7.01
C LYS A 210 -27.02 -7.31 7.28
N ASP A 211 -27.94 -7.87 6.49
CA ASP A 211 -28.39 -9.26 6.63
C ASP A 211 -27.30 -10.30 6.30
N ILE A 212 -26.30 -9.92 5.50
CA ILE A 212 -25.21 -10.82 5.06
C ILE A 212 -24.00 -10.73 5.99
N ILE A 213 -23.67 -9.51 6.43
CA ILE A 213 -22.53 -9.25 7.32
C ILE A 213 -22.85 -9.71 8.75
N GLY A 214 -24.15 -9.80 9.10
CA GLY A 214 -24.66 -10.37 10.33
C GLY A 214 -24.81 -9.33 11.45
N ASP A 215 -26.02 -9.28 12.03
CA ASP A 215 -26.33 -8.59 13.28
C ASP A 215 -25.57 -9.24 14.44
N ASN A 216 -24.35 -8.80 14.72
CA ASN A 216 -23.67 -9.06 15.98
C ASN A 216 -23.57 -7.77 16.79
N ALA A 217 -24.69 -7.06 16.87
CA ALA A 217 -24.91 -5.93 17.76
C ALA A 217 -26.05 -6.30 18.73
N SER A 218 -25.71 -7.11 19.72
CA SER A 218 -26.43 -7.20 20.98
C SER A 218 -25.43 -7.33 22.12
#